data_AF-A0A9P1JG35-F1
#
_entry.id   AF-A0A9P1JG35-F1
#
_cell.length_a   1.000
_cell.length_b   1.000
_cell.length_c   1.000
_cell.angle_alpha   90.00
_cell.angle_beta   90.00
_cell.angle_gamma   90.00
#
_symmetry.space_group_name_H-M   'P 1'
#
loop_
_entity.id
_entity.type
_entity.pdbx_description
1 polymer ?
#
loop_
_entity_poly.entity_id
_entity_poly.type
_entity_poly.pdbx_seq_one_letter_code
_entity_poly.pdbx_strand_id
1 'polypeptide(L)'
;MIDYSQFPRKNILCVDMKSFYASVSAVTMGLNPMTCYLAVVGNTDRQGSVVLAASPALKKDYGIKTGSRLFEIPDDPRIHIVNPQMKLFIRVSTDVGWSRGRNRDRFPVRILEASCTNRTQSDGLLVKYL
;
A
#
# COMPACT_ATOMS: atom_id res chain seq x y z
N MET A 1 -19.36 -24.93 -22.30
CA MET A 1 -19.61 -23.67 -21.55
C MET A 1 -19.82 -24.06 -20.10
N ILE A 2 -19.01 -23.54 -19.17
CA ILE A 2 -19.04 -23.96 -17.76
C ILE A 2 -20.20 -23.24 -17.05
N ASP A 3 -21.05 -24.01 -16.39
CA ASP A 3 -22.16 -23.51 -15.58
C ASP A 3 -21.67 -23.16 -14.17
N TYR A 4 -21.73 -21.86 -13.84
CA TYR A 4 -21.28 -21.32 -12.56
C TYR A 4 -22.38 -21.33 -11.47
N SER A 5 -23.59 -21.78 -11.78
CA SER A 5 -24.73 -21.78 -10.84
C SER A 5 -24.57 -22.75 -9.68
N GLN A 6 -23.77 -23.80 -9.85
CA GLN A 6 -23.57 -24.88 -8.87
C GLN A 6 -22.48 -24.58 -7.83
N PHE A 7 -21.75 -23.47 -7.99
CA PHE A 7 -20.68 -23.11 -7.05
C PHE A 7 -21.22 -22.28 -5.87
N PRO A 8 -20.70 -22.51 -4.65
CA PRO A 8 -21.13 -21.76 -3.48
C PRO A 8 -20.78 -20.27 -3.66
N ARG A 9 -21.81 -19.41 -3.66
CA ARG A 9 -21.64 -17.95 -3.65
C ARG A 9 -21.08 -17.52 -2.30
N LYS A 10 -19.77 -17.24 -2.28
CA LYS A 10 -19.06 -16.69 -1.13
C LYS A 10 -18.82 -15.21 -1.38
N ASN A 11 -19.18 -14.38 -0.41
CA ASN A 11 -18.83 -12.97 -0.43
C ASN A 11 -17.34 -12.85 -0.10
N ILE A 12 -16.54 -12.39 -1.06
CA ILE A 12 -15.10 -12.18 -0.91
C ILE A 12 -14.87 -10.68 -0.76
N LEU A 13 -14.25 -10.26 0.34
CA LEU A 13 -13.83 -8.88 0.55
C LEU A 13 -12.31 -8.78 0.34
N CYS A 14 -11.90 -8.03 -0.68
CA CYS A 14 -10.51 -7.68 -0.93
C CYS A 14 -10.22 -6.30 -0.33
N VAL A 15 -9.22 -6.21 0.55
CA VAL A 15 -8.78 -4.95 1.15
C VAL A 15 -7.35 -4.69 0.71
N ASP A 16 -7.14 -3.56 0.03
CA ASP A 16 -5.84 -3.07 -0.43
C ASP A 16 -5.49 -1.77 0.30
N MET A 17 -4.25 -1.65 0.76
CA MET A 17 -3.75 -0.46 1.45
C MET A 17 -2.94 0.38 0.48
N LYS A 18 -3.40 1.61 0.19
CA LYS A 18 -2.69 2.49 -0.73
C LYS A 18 -1.34 2.90 -0.16
N SER A 19 -0.26 2.52 -0.84
CA SER A 19 1.11 2.93 -0.49
C SER A 19 1.49 2.53 0.94
N PHE A 20 1.25 1.27 1.31
CA PHE A 20 1.48 0.72 2.65
C PHE A 20 2.85 1.09 3.26
N TYR A 21 3.95 0.79 2.57
CA TYR A 21 5.30 1.05 3.08
C TYR A 21 5.58 2.54 3.35
N ALA A 22 5.08 3.43 2.49
CA ALA A 22 5.24 4.86 2.68
C ALA A 22 4.41 5.35 3.88
N SER A 23 3.20 4.81 4.03
CA SER A 23 2.29 5.17 5.13
C SER A 23 2.83 4.73 6.49
N VAL A 24 3.34 3.49 6.59
CA VAL A 24 3.95 2.99 7.83
C VAL A 24 5.16 3.82 8.23
N SER A 25 6.01 4.16 7.25
CA SER A 25 7.20 4.99 7.49
C SER A 25 6.82 6.39 7.95
N ALA A 26 5.83 7.03 7.29
CA ALA A 26 5.34 8.35 7.66
C ALA A 26 4.78 8.37 9.09
N VAL A 27 3.94 7.40 9.45
CA VAL A 27 3.38 7.28 10.81
C VAL A 27 4.48 7.07 11.85
N THR A 28 5.49 6.27 11.53
CA THR A 28 6.64 6.04 12.43
C THR A 28 7.47 7.29 12.65
N MET A 29 7.52 8.19 11.66
CA MET A 29 8.16 9.50 11.75
C MET A 29 7.25 10.60 12.35
N GLY A 30 6.01 10.26 12.74
CA GLY A 30 5.04 11.24 13.24
C GLY A 30 4.45 12.17 12.16
N LEU A 31 4.62 11.83 10.89
CA LEU A 31 4.12 12.59 9.74
C LEU A 31 2.75 12.07 9.29
N ASN A 32 1.95 12.95 8.70
CA ASN A 32 0.65 12.58 8.14
C ASN A 32 0.84 11.91 6.76
N PRO A 33 0.47 10.63 6.58
CA PRO A 33 0.73 9.87 5.35
C PRO A 33 0.01 10.42 4.10
N MET A 34 -1.04 11.22 4.28
CA MET A 34 -1.82 11.78 3.17
C MET A 34 -1.22 13.06 2.60
N THR A 35 -0.49 13.83 3.41
CA THR A 35 0.06 15.14 3.04
C THR A 35 1.57 15.16 2.97
N CYS A 36 2.26 14.20 3.59
CA CYS A 36 3.71 14.16 3.57
C CYS A 36 4.25 13.75 2.20
N TYR A 37 5.41 14.30 1.83
CA TYR A 37 6.17 13.86 0.67
C TYR A 37 7.24 12.87 1.15
N LEU A 38 6.92 11.58 1.08
CA LEU A 38 7.84 10.51 1.49
C LEU A 38 8.01 9.46 0.39
N ALA A 39 9.25 9.02 0.19
CA ALA A 39 9.65 7.93 -0.70
C ALA A 39 10.45 6.87 0.06
N VAL A 40 10.04 5.62 -0.06
CA VAL A 40 10.79 4.45 0.43
C VAL A 40 11.64 3.92 -0.70
N VAL A 41 12.95 3.94 -0.54
CA VAL A 41 13.93 3.55 -1.57
C VAL A 41 14.70 2.34 -1.07
N GLY A 42 15.01 1.39 -1.96
CA GLY A 42 15.70 0.16 -1.58
C GLY A 42 17.07 0.38 -0.93
N ASN A 43 17.83 1.34 -1.46
CA ASN A 43 19.11 1.76 -0.92
C ASN A 43 19.37 3.22 -1.28
N THR A 44 19.47 4.11 -0.29
CA THR A 44 19.73 5.54 -0.47
C THR A 44 21.10 5.85 -1.08
N ASP A 45 22.09 4.99 -0.89
CA ASP A 45 23.48 5.28 -1.24
C ASP A 45 23.76 5.05 -2.74
N ARG A 46 22.86 4.32 -3.42
CA ARG A 46 22.98 4.01 -4.84
C ARG A 46 21.98 4.83 -5.64
N GLN A 47 22.47 5.75 -6.47
CA GLN A 47 21.64 6.59 -7.36
C GLN A 47 20.74 5.77 -8.31
N GLY A 48 21.15 4.56 -8.68
CA GLY A 48 20.35 3.63 -9.50
C GLY A 48 19.27 2.84 -8.73
N SER A 49 19.10 3.10 -7.43
CA SER A 49 18.12 2.40 -6.61
C SER A 49 16.69 2.67 -7.04
N VAL A 50 15.83 1.70 -6.75
CA VAL A 50 14.42 1.72 -7.11
C VAL A 50 13.60 2.21 -5.93
N VAL A 51 12.62 3.06 -6.21
CA VAL A 51 11.57 3.48 -5.29
C VAL A 51 10.58 2.32 -5.10
N LEU A 52 10.55 1.78 -3.89
CA LEU A 52 9.66 0.68 -3.50
C LEU A 52 8.23 1.17 -3.25
N ALA A 53 8.10 2.34 -2.63
CA ALA A 53 6.82 2.99 -2.41
C ALA A 53 6.98 4.50 -2.33
N ALA A 54 5.96 5.23 -2.76
CA ALA A 54 5.88 6.67 -2.65
C ALA A 54 4.54 7.06 -2.02
N SER A 55 4.56 8.11 -1.22
CA SER A 55 3.37 8.74 -0.64
C SER A 55 2.41 9.27 -1.72
N PRO A 56 1.09 9.33 -1.44
CA PRO A 56 0.10 9.83 -2.40
C PRO A 56 0.37 11.27 -2.87
N ALA A 57 0.80 12.15 -1.96
CA ALA A 57 1.13 13.54 -2.29
C ALA A 57 2.34 13.62 -3.25
N LEU A 58 3.39 12.83 -2.99
CA LEU A 58 4.56 12.75 -3.87
C LEU A 58 4.20 12.24 -5.28
N LYS A 59 3.34 11.23 -5.36
CA LYS A 59 2.84 10.69 -6.64
C LYS A 59 2.03 11.73 -7.42
N LYS A 60 1.23 12.54 -6.73
CA LYS A 60 0.31 13.51 -7.33
C LYS A 60 1.04 14.76 -7.81
N ASP A 61 1.93 15.30 -6.99
CA ASP A 61 2.54 16.61 -7.24
C ASP A 61 3.81 16.49 -8.08
N TYR A 62 4.59 15.42 -7.89
CA TYR A 62 5.87 15.21 -8.57
C TYR A 62 5.83 14.10 -9.63
N GLY A 63 4.70 13.39 -9.78
CA GLY A 63 4.53 12.37 -10.81
C GLY A 63 5.37 11.10 -10.62
N ILE A 64 6.04 10.95 -9.48
CA ILE A 64 6.89 9.78 -9.16
C ILE A 64 6.01 8.54 -9.01
N LYS A 65 6.42 7.41 -9.59
CA LYS A 65 5.69 6.13 -9.48
C LYS A 65 6.51 5.11 -8.71
N THR A 66 5.82 4.09 -8.19
CA THR A 66 6.51 2.88 -7.70
C THR A 66 7.29 2.28 -8.87
N GLY A 67 8.60 2.04 -8.69
CA GLY A 67 9.50 1.61 -9.77
C GLY A 67 10.35 2.73 -10.38
N SER A 68 10.07 4.01 -10.09
CA SER A 68 10.95 5.13 -10.46
C SER A 68 12.33 4.97 -9.81
N ARG A 69 13.32 5.62 -10.42
CA ARG A 69 14.70 5.62 -9.91
C ARG A 69 14.92 6.74 -8.91
N LEU A 70 15.88 6.55 -8.01
CA LEU A 70 16.25 7.56 -7.02
C LEU A 70 16.64 8.89 -7.69
N PHE A 71 17.33 8.85 -8.84
CA PHE A 71 17.70 10.05 -9.60
C PHE A 71 16.51 10.80 -10.25
N GLU A 72 15.34 10.18 -10.37
CA GLU A 72 14.14 10.84 -10.90
C GLU A 72 13.43 11.68 -9.83
N ILE A 73 13.75 11.45 -8.55
CA ILE A 73 13.19 12.23 -7.44
C ILE A 73 13.88 13.60 -7.44
N PRO A 74 13.13 14.71 -7.52
CA PRO A 74 13.70 16.04 -7.42
C PRO A 74 14.27 16.27 -6.03
N ASP A 75 15.38 17.01 -5.97
CA ASP A 75 16.00 17.40 -4.71
C ASP A 75 15.21 18.57 -4.09
N ASP A 76 14.16 18.23 -3.36
CA ASP A 76 13.32 19.20 -2.63
C ASP A 76 13.40 18.90 -1.13
N PRO A 77 13.66 19.90 -0.27
CA PRO A 77 13.79 19.72 1.17
C PRO A 77 12.51 19.18 1.85
N ARG A 78 11.36 19.25 1.18
CA ARG A 78 10.10 18.68 1.66
C ARG A 78 10.01 17.17 1.49
N ILE A 79 10.84 16.58 0.62
CA ILE A 79 10.79 15.16 0.29
C ILE A 79 11.68 14.38 1.25
N HIS A 80 11.07 13.45 1.98
CA HIS A 80 11.78 12.53 2.86
C HIS A 80 12.06 11.22 2.14
N ILE A 81 13.34 10.91 1.96
CA ILE A 81 13.79 9.64 1.40
C ILE A 81 14.22 8.75 2.55
N VAL A 82 13.61 7.57 2.65
CA VAL A 82 13.86 6.62 3.73
C VAL A 82 14.25 5.25 3.20
N ASN A 83 15.16 4.60 3.90
CA ASN A 83 15.49 3.19 3.67
C ASN A 83 14.37 2.27 4.17
N PRO A 84 14.22 1.06 3.60
CA PRO A 84 13.10 0.20 3.90
C PRO A 84 13.32 -0.53 5.23
N GLN A 85 12.42 -0.32 6.18
CA GLN A 85 12.43 -1.03 7.46
C GLN A 85 11.59 -2.30 7.38
N MET A 86 12.10 -3.33 6.69
CA MET A 86 11.35 -4.57 6.43
C MET A 86 10.82 -5.25 7.70
N LYS A 87 11.59 -5.24 8.80
CA LYS A 87 11.16 -5.79 10.10
C LYS A 87 9.89 -5.11 10.62
N LEU A 88 9.79 -3.79 10.47
CA LEU A 88 8.62 -3.02 10.88
C LEU A 88 7.42 -3.33 9.98
N PHE A 89 7.63 -3.35 8.66
CA PHE A 89 6.56 -3.60 7.69
C PHE A 89 5.91 -4.97 7.87
N ILE A 90 6.71 -6.01 8.12
CA ILE A 90 6.21 -7.37 8.39
C ILE A 90 5.40 -7.41 9.69
N ARG A 91 5.85 -6.71 10.73
CA ARG A 91 5.13 -6.63 12.00
C ARG A 91 3.77 -5.95 11.82
N VAL A 92 3.74 -4.79 11.17
CA VAL A 92 2.51 -4.02 10.96
C VAL A 92 1.52 -4.77 10.06
N SER A 93 1.98 -5.45 9.01
CA SER A 93 1.09 -6.25 8.16
C SER A 93 0.48 -7.43 8.91
N THR A 94 1.25 -8.07 9.79
CA THR A 94 0.77 -9.14 10.68
C THR A 94 -0.26 -8.59 11.68
N ASP A 95 -0.02 -7.42 12.27
CA ASP A 95 -0.93 -6.80 13.24
C ASP A 95 -2.27 -6.37 12.60
N VAL A 96 -2.25 -5.83 11.38
CA VAL A 96 -3.46 -5.47 10.62
C VAL A 96 -4.28 -6.72 10.26
N GLY A 97 -3.61 -7.81 9.86
CA GLY A 97 -4.25 -9.09 9.59
C GLY A 97 -4.85 -9.72 10.85
N TRP A 98 -4.11 -9.70 11.96
CA TRP A 98 -4.54 -10.29 13.23
C TRP A 98 -5.68 -9.52 13.89
N SER A 99 -5.61 -8.19 13.91
CA SER A 99 -6.64 -7.34 14.53
C SER A 99 -8.02 -7.51 13.88
N ARG A 100 -8.06 -7.82 12.58
CA ARG A 100 -9.30 -8.15 11.85
C ARG A 100 -9.72 -9.62 11.96
N GLY A 101 -8.85 -10.48 12.49
CA GLY A 101 -9.07 -11.92 12.68
C GLY A 101 -10.09 -12.30 13.77
N ARG A 102 -10.63 -11.34 14.53
CA ARG A 102 -11.73 -11.56 15.50
C ARG A 102 -13.11 -11.77 14.87
N ASN A 103 -13.28 -11.56 13.57
CA ASN A 103 -14.58 -11.66 12.87
C ASN A 103 -14.53 -12.65 11.68
N ARG A 104 -13.79 -13.76 11.85
CA ARG A 104 -13.44 -14.72 10.79
C ARG A 104 -14.62 -15.56 10.26
N ASP A 105 -15.73 -15.62 10.97
CA ASP A 105 -16.84 -16.50 10.60
C ASP A 105 -17.74 -15.94 9.50
N ARG A 106 -17.57 -14.66 9.12
CA ARG A 106 -18.50 -14.00 8.19
C ARG A 106 -17.90 -13.70 6.80
N PHE A 107 -16.58 -13.47 6.68
CA PHE A 107 -15.93 -13.21 5.38
C PHE A 107 -14.44 -13.62 5.39
N PRO A 108 -13.95 -14.46 4.46
CA PRO A 108 -12.53 -14.73 4.32
C PRO A 108 -11.82 -13.51 3.70
N VAL A 109 -11.23 -12.65 4.53
CA VAL A 109 -10.41 -11.52 4.07
C VAL A 109 -9.00 -12.04 3.78
N ARG A 110 -8.56 -11.95 2.52
CA ARG A 110 -7.15 -12.13 2.15
C ARG A 110 -6.55 -10.75 1.93
N ILE A 111 -5.56 -10.38 2.76
CA ILE A 111 -4.72 -9.20 2.50
C ILE A 111 -3.80 -9.59 1.35
N LEU A 112 -4.16 -9.14 0.15
CA LEU A 112 -3.28 -9.12 -1.00
C LEU A 112 -2.74 -7.70 -1.06
N GLU A 113 -1.45 -7.52 -0.78
CA GLU A 113 -0.68 -6.39 -1.34
C GLU A 113 -0.57 -6.65 -2.85
N ALA A 114 -1.71 -6.59 -3.53
CA ALA A 114 -1.80 -6.70 -4.96
C ALA A 114 -2.37 -5.37 -5.43
N SER A 115 -1.49 -4.54 -5.98
CA SER A 115 -1.89 -3.52 -6.93
C SER A 115 -2.45 -4.24 -8.17
N CYS A 116 -3.68 -4.76 -8.06
CA CYS A 116 -4.38 -5.41 -9.15
C CYS A 116 -5.45 -4.44 -9.65
N THR A 117 -5.04 -3.56 -10.56
CA THR A 117 -5.96 -2.88 -11.47
C THR A 117 -6.69 -3.95 -12.30
N ASN A 118 -7.90 -4.32 -11.87
CA ASN A 118 -9.02 -4.45 -12.78
C ASN A 118 -10.34 -4.34 -12.01
N ARG A 119 -11.11 -3.29 -12.34
CA ARG A 119 -12.46 -3.07 -11.81
C ARG A 119 -13.40 -4.14 -12.37
N THR A 120 -14.05 -4.89 -11.48
CA THR A 120 -15.43 -5.31 -11.69
C THR A 120 -16.20 -4.92 -10.43
N GLN A 121 -17.03 -3.90 -10.61
CA GLN A 121 -17.84 -3.25 -9.61
C GLN A 121 -19.20 -3.96 -9.57
N SER A 122 -19.53 -4.57 -8.44
CA SER A 122 -20.90 -4.80 -8.03
C SER A 122 -20.90 -5.11 -6.53
N ASP A 123 -21.70 -4.34 -5.82
CA ASP A 123 -22.05 -4.46 -4.41
C ASP A 123 -21.11 -3.74 -3.42
N GLY A 124 -21.67 -2.67 -2.88
CA GLY A 124 -20.99 -1.65 -2.12
C GLY A 124 -20.51 -2.14 -0.75
N LEU A 125 -19.23 -1.92 -0.51
CA LEU A 125 -18.76 -1.41 0.77
C LEU A 125 -17.57 -0.52 0.43
N LEU A 126 -17.84 0.77 0.26
CA LEU A 126 -16.83 1.79 0.00
C LEU A 126 -16.11 2.06 1.32
N VAL A 127 -15.25 1.12 1.70
CA VAL A 127 -14.37 1.26 2.86
C VAL A 127 -13.23 2.19 2.45
N LYS A 128 -13.52 3.51 2.49
CA LYS A 128 -12.49 4.53 2.61
C LYS A 128 -11.94 4.44 4.02
N TYR A 129 -10.80 3.76 4.20
CA TYR A 129 -9.93 4.06 5.32
C TYR A 129 -8.66 4.69 4.75
N LEU A 130 -8.56 6.01 5.02
CA LEU A 130 -7.45 6.94 4.80
C LEU A 130 -7.02 7.14 3.33
#